data_AF-A0A1X2H5F4-F1
#
_entry.id   AF-A0A1X2H5F4-F1
#
_cell.length_a   1.000
_cell.length_b   1.000
_cell.length_c   1.000
_cell.angle_alpha   90.00
_cell.angle_beta   90.00
_cell.angle_gamma   90.00
#
_symmetry.space_group_name_H-M   'P 1'
#
loop_
_entity.id
_entity.type
_entity.pdbx_description
1 polymer ?
#
loop_
_entity_poly.entity_id
_entity_poly.type
_entity_poly.pdbx_seq_one_letter_code
_entity_poly.pdbx_strand_id
1 'polypeptide(L)'
;MACCQRLSTSYLVLINTLFAVFGCALMAFGVLGAQQRIEASILFPVNILKTIIGIIGAFCRERQALHILYTTIVVIALIYQVSTSIIVYDQAAHTPTWLSQTWAEATQEYRSYAQTKFSCCGFSNARDHPVEMPSCQPDNVINAAPPCYHLLISFVQHDLQLAYIVLFTAISIEILALCNAITLLCARYVGNSSDEEMVGSRRRWVSKPSEVQPSEYPLDGIEKKQQHGMVDSAFSDYAQHRQY
;
A
#
# COMPACT_ATOMS: atom_id res chain seq x y z
N MET A 1 -16.58 23.75 9.37
CA MET A 1 -15.93 22.41 9.33
C MET A 1 -16.24 21.58 8.07
N ALA A 2 -17.30 21.90 7.29
CA ALA A 2 -17.67 21.11 6.09
C ALA A 2 -16.61 21.08 4.96
N CYS A 3 -15.70 22.06 4.89
CA CYS A 3 -14.71 22.15 3.82
C CYS A 3 -13.63 21.05 3.93
N CYS A 4 -13.05 20.84 5.12
CA CYS A 4 -12.03 19.81 5.34
C CYS A 4 -12.56 18.39 5.11
N GLN A 5 -13.82 18.14 5.45
CA GLN A 5 -14.46 16.84 5.23
C GLN A 5 -14.64 16.53 3.74
N ARG A 6 -15.04 17.52 2.93
CA ARG A 6 -15.17 17.36 1.47
C ARG A 6 -13.82 17.13 0.81
N LEU A 7 -12.80 17.87 1.24
CA LEU A 7 -11.45 17.75 0.69
C LEU A 7 -10.82 16.38 1.00
N SER A 8 -10.94 15.90 2.25
CA SER A 8 -10.50 14.55 2.64
C SER A 8 -11.23 13.45 1.85
N THR A 9 -12.53 13.62 1.62
CA THR A 9 -13.31 12.65 0.83
C THR A 9 -12.86 12.62 -0.63
N SER A 10 -12.65 13.79 -1.24
CA SER A 10 -12.15 13.90 -2.62
C SER A 10 -10.76 13.30 -2.77
N TYR A 11 -9.88 13.54 -1.80
CA TYR A 11 -8.52 13.02 -1.79
C TYR A 11 -8.49 11.50 -1.73
N LEU A 12 -9.35 10.89 -0.91
CA LEU A 12 -9.44 9.43 -0.80
C LEU A 12 -9.97 8.80 -2.09
N VAL A 13 -10.98 9.41 -2.73
CA VAL A 13 -11.47 8.96 -4.04
C VAL A 13 -10.37 9.04 -5.08
N LEU A 14 -9.65 10.18 -5.15
CA LEU A 14 -8.55 10.37 -6.09
C LEU A 14 -7.45 9.31 -5.89
N ILE A 15 -7.01 9.08 -4.65
CA ILE A 15 -6.00 8.07 -4.33
C ILE A 15 -6.47 6.67 -4.74
N ASN A 16 -7.69 6.28 -4.39
CA ASN A 16 -8.22 4.97 -4.76
C ASN A 16 -8.35 4.82 -6.28
N THR A 17 -8.71 5.88 -7.01
CA THR A 17 -8.72 5.88 -8.48
C THR A 17 -7.29 5.72 -9.03
N LEU A 18 -6.31 6.44 -8.49
CA LEU A 18 -4.91 6.29 -8.89
C LEU A 18 -4.41 4.87 -8.63
N PHE A 19 -4.78 4.24 -7.51
CA PHE A 19 -4.46 2.83 -7.26
C PHE A 19 -5.11 1.88 -8.25
N ALA A 20 -6.38 2.10 -8.59
CA ALA A 20 -7.05 1.29 -9.58
C ALA A 20 -6.34 1.39 -10.94
N VAL A 21 -5.99 2.61 -11.37
CA VAL A 21 -5.24 2.84 -12.61
C VAL A 21 -3.85 2.21 -12.57
N PHE A 22 -3.11 2.41 -11.49
CA PHE A 22 -1.76 1.86 -11.33
C PHE A 22 -1.78 0.34 -11.28
N GLY A 23 -2.72 -0.25 -10.54
CA GLY A 23 -2.90 -1.69 -10.50
C GLY A 23 -3.34 -2.27 -11.85
N CYS A 24 -4.20 -1.59 -12.62
CA CYS A 24 -4.51 -1.97 -14.00
C CYS A 24 -3.29 -1.91 -14.91
N ALA A 25 -2.44 -0.88 -14.79
CA ALA A 25 -1.20 -0.79 -15.53
C ALA A 25 -0.24 -1.93 -15.17
N LEU A 26 -0.07 -2.24 -13.88
CA LEU A 26 0.72 -3.38 -13.43
C LEU A 26 0.15 -4.72 -13.91
N MET A 27 -1.17 -4.88 -13.96
CA MET A 27 -1.81 -6.05 -14.56
C MET A 27 -1.49 -6.15 -16.06
N ALA A 28 -1.58 -5.04 -16.81
CA ALA A 28 -1.26 -5.02 -18.23
C ALA A 28 0.22 -5.37 -18.49
N PHE A 29 1.14 -4.76 -17.73
CA PHE A 29 2.56 -5.13 -17.78
C PHE A 29 2.78 -6.60 -17.40
N GLY A 30 2.01 -7.12 -16.46
CA GLY A 30 2.10 -8.51 -16.06
C GLY A 30 1.63 -9.50 -17.09
N VAL A 31 0.51 -9.22 -17.76
CA VAL A 31 0.03 -10.03 -18.88
C VAL A 31 1.03 -10.01 -20.04
N LEU A 32 1.58 -8.84 -20.36
CA LEU A 32 2.62 -8.69 -21.39
C LEU A 32 3.91 -9.44 -21.01
N GLY A 33 4.32 -9.40 -19.73
CA GLY A 33 5.49 -10.12 -19.22
C GLY A 33 5.32 -11.64 -19.21
N ALA A 34 4.12 -12.13 -18.85
CA ALA A 34 3.79 -13.55 -18.85
C ALA A 34 3.80 -14.14 -20.28
N GLN A 35 3.35 -13.37 -21.28
CA GLN A 35 3.47 -13.78 -22.68
C GLN A 35 4.91 -13.93 -23.16
N GLN A 36 5.86 -13.19 -22.58
CA GLN A 36 7.28 -13.30 -22.91
C GLN A 36 8.02 -14.40 -22.13
N ARG A 37 7.32 -15.28 -21.39
CA ARG A 37 7.93 -16.34 -20.55
C ARG A 37 9.01 -15.81 -19.61
N ILE A 38 8.88 -14.57 -19.15
CA ILE A 38 9.78 -14.04 -18.13
C ILE A 38 9.28 -14.59 -16.79
N GLU A 39 10.16 -15.32 -16.09
CA GLU A 39 9.88 -15.91 -14.76
C GLU A 39 9.55 -14.87 -13.68
N ALA A 40 9.60 -13.57 -14.00
CA ALA A 40 9.03 -12.47 -13.21
C ALA A 40 7.50 -12.59 -12.98
N SER A 41 6.88 -13.65 -13.49
CA SER A 41 5.45 -13.97 -13.36
C SER A 41 4.94 -14.08 -11.92
N ILE A 42 5.83 -14.28 -10.95
CA ILE A 42 5.51 -14.46 -9.53
C ILE A 42 4.98 -13.17 -8.87
N LEU A 43 5.31 -11.98 -9.41
CA LEU A 43 4.84 -10.69 -8.89
C LEU A 43 3.38 -10.35 -9.27
N PHE A 44 2.79 -11.06 -10.25
CA PHE A 44 1.51 -10.69 -10.84
C PHE A 44 0.24 -11.09 -10.06
N PRO A 45 0.14 -12.27 -9.41
CA PRO A 45 -1.09 -12.67 -8.73
C PRO A 45 -1.47 -11.73 -7.58
N VAL A 46 -0.47 -11.20 -6.87
CA VAL A 46 -0.66 -10.36 -5.68
C VAL A 46 -1.23 -8.98 -6.04
N ASN A 47 -0.82 -8.43 -7.20
CA ASN A 47 -1.30 -7.13 -7.67
C ASN A 47 -2.73 -7.20 -8.25
N ILE A 48 -3.11 -8.33 -8.86
CA ILE A 48 -4.47 -8.55 -9.35
C ILE A 48 -5.47 -8.54 -8.17
N LEU A 49 -5.17 -9.26 -7.09
CA LEU A 49 -6.03 -9.27 -5.90
C LEU A 49 -6.21 -7.87 -5.30
N LYS A 50 -5.15 -7.04 -5.25
CA LYS A 50 -5.24 -5.66 -4.75
C LYS A 50 -6.27 -4.82 -5.50
N THR A 51 -6.28 -4.90 -6.84
CA THR A 51 -7.18 -4.07 -7.65
C THR A 51 -8.65 -4.43 -7.45
N ILE A 52 -8.98 -5.72 -7.42
CA ILE A 52 -10.34 -6.19 -7.23
C ILE A 52 -10.86 -5.77 -5.85
N ILE A 53 -10.02 -5.91 -4.83
CA ILE A 53 -10.38 -5.55 -3.45
C ILE A 53 -10.51 -4.03 -3.28
N GLY A 54 -9.64 -3.24 -3.93
CA GLY A 54 -9.74 -1.78 -3.95
C GLY A 54 -11.04 -1.28 -4.58
N ILE A 55 -11.45 -1.88 -5.69
CA ILE A 55 -12.72 -1.55 -6.36
C ILE A 55 -13.90 -1.90 -5.46
N ILE A 56 -13.93 -3.11 -4.88
CA ILE A 56 -15.02 -3.54 -3.98
C ILE A 56 -15.09 -2.65 -2.73
N GLY A 57 -13.94 -2.28 -2.15
CA GLY A 57 -13.86 -1.38 -0.99
C GLY A 57 -14.36 0.03 -1.30
N ALA A 58 -14.19 0.53 -2.53
CA ALA A 58 -14.69 1.82 -2.96
C ALA A 58 -16.22 1.84 -3.12
N PHE A 59 -16.81 0.75 -3.61
CA PHE A 59 -18.27 0.67 -3.85
C PHE A 59 -19.08 0.34 -2.59
N CYS A 60 -18.52 -0.38 -1.62
CA CYS A 60 -19.25 -0.82 -0.43
C CYS A 60 -18.97 0.03 0.82
N ARG A 61 -19.23 1.33 0.73
CA ARG A 61 -18.86 2.36 1.72
C ARG A 61 -19.59 2.28 3.07
N GLU A 62 -20.70 1.54 3.15
CA GLU A 62 -21.68 1.69 4.23
C GLU A 62 -21.47 0.73 5.42
N ARG A 63 -20.54 -0.23 5.34
CA ARG A 63 -20.24 -1.16 6.44
C ARG A 63 -18.85 -0.92 7.03
N GLN A 64 -18.78 -0.53 8.30
CA GLN A 64 -17.53 -0.39 9.05
C GLN A 64 -16.64 -1.64 8.96
N ALA A 65 -17.26 -2.83 8.97
CA ALA A 65 -16.56 -4.10 8.81
C ALA A 65 -15.77 -4.20 7.49
N LEU A 66 -16.29 -3.64 6.39
CA LEU A 66 -15.59 -3.65 5.09
C LEU A 66 -14.39 -2.71 5.07
N HIS A 67 -14.47 -1.58 5.78
CA HIS A 67 -13.34 -0.67 5.94
C HIS A 67 -12.19 -1.33 6.72
N ILE A 68 -12.50 -2.06 7.79
CA ILE A 68 -11.50 -2.80 8.57
C ILE A 68 -10.88 -3.90 7.70
N LEU A 69 -11.71 -4.71 7.03
CA LEU A 69 -11.24 -5.76 6.13
C LEU A 69 -10.32 -5.20 5.03
N TYR A 70 -10.72 -4.10 4.40
CA TYR A 70 -9.92 -3.41 3.38
C TYR A 70 -8.56 -2.98 3.93
N THR A 71 -8.53 -2.25 5.06
CA THR A 71 -7.28 -1.81 5.68
C THR A 71 -6.37 -2.99 6.03
N THR A 72 -6.93 -4.08 6.57
CA THR A 72 -6.17 -5.30 6.86
C THR A 72 -5.54 -5.90 5.61
N ILE A 73 -6.28 -5.98 4.51
CA ILE A 73 -5.75 -6.50 3.24
C ILE A 73 -4.64 -5.60 2.71
N VAL A 74 -4.81 -4.27 2.74
CA VAL A 74 -3.76 -3.33 2.31
C VAL A 74 -2.50 -3.51 3.15
N VAL A 75 -2.62 -3.67 4.47
CA VAL A 75 -1.47 -3.90 5.37
C VAL A 75 -0.76 -5.21 5.03
N ILE A 76 -1.48 -6.32 4.88
CA ILE A 76 -0.90 -7.61 4.49
C ILE A 76 -0.12 -7.46 3.19
N ALA A 77 -0.71 -6.76 2.24
CA ALA A 77 -0.15 -6.64 0.91
C ALA A 77 0.98 -5.61 0.82
N LEU A 78 1.07 -4.65 1.75
CA LEU A 78 2.26 -3.82 1.99
C LEU A 78 3.41 -4.68 2.52
N ILE A 79 3.16 -5.57 3.49
CA ILE A 79 4.19 -6.48 4.03
C ILE A 79 4.77 -7.36 2.91
N TYR A 80 3.92 -7.89 2.04
CA TYR A 80 4.38 -8.65 0.86
C TYR A 80 5.24 -7.79 -0.06
N GLN A 81 4.82 -6.55 -0.40
CA GLN A 81 5.62 -5.67 -1.26
C GLN A 81 6.97 -5.31 -0.65
N VAL A 82 7.03 -5.01 0.65
CA VAL A 82 8.30 -4.73 1.34
C VAL A 82 9.21 -5.95 1.27
N SER A 83 8.67 -7.15 1.54
CA SER A 83 9.43 -8.40 1.46
C SER A 83 9.97 -8.64 0.05
N THR A 84 9.15 -8.47 -0.99
CA THR A 84 9.59 -8.60 -2.38
C THR A 84 10.61 -7.52 -2.76
N SER A 85 10.43 -6.28 -2.29
CA SER A 85 11.39 -5.20 -2.53
C SER A 85 12.76 -5.50 -1.93
N ILE A 86 12.82 -6.14 -0.76
CA ILE A 86 14.08 -6.57 -0.14
C ILE A 86 14.76 -7.66 -0.98
N ILE A 87 14.00 -8.66 -1.45
CA ILE A 87 14.54 -9.74 -2.30
C ILE A 87 15.09 -9.16 -3.62
N VAL A 88 14.33 -8.30 -4.29
CA VAL A 88 14.75 -7.64 -5.53
C VAL A 88 15.98 -6.77 -5.30
N TYR A 89 16.03 -6.06 -4.18
CA TYR A 89 17.18 -5.26 -3.80
C TYR A 89 18.45 -6.12 -3.60
N ASP A 90 18.33 -7.26 -2.91
CA ASP A 90 19.45 -8.17 -2.72
C ASP A 90 19.98 -8.75 -4.05
N GLN A 91 19.07 -9.14 -4.95
CA GLN A 91 19.42 -9.59 -6.31
C GLN A 91 20.08 -8.48 -7.15
N ALA A 92 19.66 -7.22 -6.98
CA ALA A 92 20.27 -6.07 -7.63
C ALA A 92 21.67 -5.76 -7.06
N ALA A 93 21.88 -5.94 -5.76
CA ALA A 93 23.17 -5.74 -5.11
C ALA A 93 24.18 -6.84 -5.48
N HIS A 94 23.72 -8.09 -5.61
CA HIS A 94 24.54 -9.27 -5.88
C HIS A 94 24.33 -9.85 -7.30
N THR A 95 24.00 -8.99 -8.28
CA THR A 95 23.63 -9.40 -9.64
C THR A 95 24.62 -10.37 -10.29
N PRO A 96 25.96 -10.19 -10.23
CA PRO A 96 26.89 -11.10 -10.89
C PRO A 96 26.81 -12.55 -10.37
N THR A 97 26.68 -12.71 -9.05
CA THR A 97 26.62 -14.02 -8.39
C THR A 97 25.27 -14.69 -8.63
N TRP A 98 24.18 -13.93 -8.49
CA TRP A 98 22.83 -14.44 -8.74
C TRP A 98 22.66 -14.87 -10.20
N LEU A 99 23.17 -14.07 -11.14
CA LEU A 99 23.02 -14.33 -12.56
C LEU A 99 23.87 -15.52 -13.03
N SER A 100 25.05 -15.75 -12.45
CA SER A 100 25.87 -16.92 -12.77
C SER A 100 25.21 -18.22 -12.31
N GLN A 101 24.63 -18.24 -11.11
CA GLN A 101 23.86 -19.37 -10.59
C GLN A 101 22.61 -19.62 -11.42
N THR A 102 21.83 -18.55 -11.67
CA THR A 102 20.62 -18.61 -12.50
C THR A 102 20.95 -19.10 -13.90
N TRP A 103 22.06 -18.66 -14.49
CA TRP A 103 22.52 -19.16 -15.77
C TRP A 103 22.82 -20.67 -15.72
N ALA A 104 23.55 -21.13 -14.70
CA ALA A 104 23.91 -22.55 -14.52
C ALA A 104 22.71 -23.47 -14.25
N GLU A 105 21.60 -22.93 -13.73
CA GLU A 105 20.35 -23.65 -13.48
C GLU A 105 19.35 -23.53 -14.65
N ALA A 106 19.50 -22.51 -15.50
CA ALA A 106 18.59 -22.25 -16.61
C ALA A 106 18.51 -23.41 -17.62
N THR A 107 17.34 -23.59 -18.20
CA THR A 107 17.12 -24.59 -19.26
C THR A 107 17.92 -24.26 -20.51
N GLN A 108 18.22 -25.29 -21.31
CA GLN A 108 18.92 -25.13 -22.59
C GLN A 108 18.17 -24.17 -23.54
N GLU A 109 16.83 -24.22 -23.54
CA GLU A 109 15.99 -23.31 -24.34
C GLU A 109 16.15 -21.85 -23.93
N TYR A 110 16.24 -21.57 -22.63
CA TYR A 110 16.44 -20.20 -22.15
C TYR A 110 17.83 -19.67 -22.51
N ARG A 111 18.87 -20.50 -22.31
CA ARG A 111 20.24 -20.14 -22.66
C ARG A 111 20.40 -19.90 -24.17
N SER A 112 19.79 -20.73 -25.01
CA SER A 112 19.84 -20.56 -26.48
C SER A 112 19.13 -19.28 -26.92
N TYR A 113 17.96 -18.97 -26.31
CA TYR A 113 17.27 -17.71 -26.52
C TYR A 113 18.13 -16.50 -26.13
N ALA A 114 18.75 -16.53 -24.95
CA ALA A 114 19.62 -15.46 -24.47
C ALA A 114 20.85 -15.28 -25.37
N GLN A 115 21.54 -16.37 -25.72
CA GLN A 115 22.71 -16.33 -26.61
C GLN A 115 22.36 -15.79 -28.00
N THR A 116 21.20 -16.15 -28.54
CA THR A 116 20.71 -15.63 -29.83
C THR A 116 20.36 -14.13 -29.72
N LYS A 117 19.65 -13.74 -28.66
CA LYS A 117 19.21 -12.36 -28.44
C LYS A 117 20.38 -11.39 -28.27
N PHE A 118 21.40 -11.79 -27.53
CA PHE A 118 22.56 -10.96 -27.21
C PHE A 118 23.77 -11.25 -28.12
N SER A 119 23.65 -12.18 -29.07
CA SER A 119 24.75 -12.60 -29.97
C SER A 119 26.05 -12.93 -29.20
N CYS A 120 25.93 -13.74 -28.15
CA CYS A 120 26.99 -14.08 -27.22
C CYS A 120 27.08 -15.60 -27.00
N CYS A 121 28.16 -16.10 -26.39
CA CYS A 121 28.40 -17.53 -26.19
C CYS A 121 28.91 -17.82 -24.77
N GLY A 122 28.18 -18.69 -24.06
CA GLY A 122 28.41 -18.98 -22.64
C GLY A 122 28.25 -17.77 -21.71
N PHE A 123 28.32 -17.97 -20.39
CA PHE A 123 28.13 -16.88 -19.43
C PHE A 123 29.40 -16.06 -19.19
N SER A 124 30.32 -16.55 -18.37
CA SER A 124 31.60 -15.86 -18.08
C SER A 124 32.64 -16.07 -19.19
N ASN A 125 32.55 -17.18 -19.90
CA ASN A 125 33.42 -17.56 -21.00
C ASN A 125 32.66 -18.50 -21.96
N ALA A 126 33.19 -18.73 -23.16
CA ALA A 126 32.54 -19.55 -24.19
C ALA A 126 32.28 -21.02 -23.80
N ARG A 127 32.92 -21.51 -22.73
CA ARG A 127 32.75 -22.89 -22.21
C ARG A 127 31.86 -22.96 -20.97
N ASP A 128 31.39 -21.83 -20.46
CA ASP A 128 30.55 -21.75 -19.28
C ASP A 128 29.08 -21.99 -19.63
N HIS A 129 28.66 -23.25 -19.51
CA HIS A 129 27.32 -23.72 -19.84
C HIS A 129 26.80 -23.22 -21.20
N PRO A 130 27.57 -23.38 -22.30
CA PRO A 130 27.16 -22.93 -23.61
C PRO A 130 26.02 -23.80 -24.14
N VAL A 131 25.28 -23.26 -25.11
CA VAL A 131 24.39 -24.07 -25.94
C VAL A 131 25.00 -24.09 -27.33
N GLU A 132 25.24 -25.29 -27.85
CA GLU A 132 25.81 -25.45 -29.18
C GLU A 132 24.87 -24.85 -30.22
N MET A 133 25.36 -23.83 -30.91
CA MET A 133 24.66 -23.15 -31.99
C MET A 133 25.68 -22.78 -33.07
N PRO A 134 25.26 -22.53 -34.33
CA PRO A 134 26.19 -22.11 -35.38
C PRO A 134 27.05 -20.88 -35.01
N SER A 135 26.53 -20.00 -34.15
CA SER A 135 27.21 -18.82 -33.62
C SER A 135 28.03 -19.04 -32.33
N CYS A 136 27.89 -20.22 -31.68
CA CYS A 136 28.50 -20.54 -30.41
C CYS A 136 29.08 -21.96 -30.46
N GLN A 137 30.36 -22.04 -30.85
CA GLN A 137 31.14 -23.28 -30.86
C GLN A 137 32.16 -23.25 -29.72
N PRO A 138 31.93 -23.96 -28.60
CA PRO A 138 32.78 -23.89 -27.41
C PRO A 138 34.21 -24.42 -27.62
N ASP A 139 34.41 -25.25 -28.64
CA ASP A 139 35.72 -25.80 -29.03
C ASP A 139 36.53 -24.84 -29.90
N ASN A 140 35.88 -23.91 -30.61
CA ASN A 140 36.53 -23.00 -31.52
C ASN A 140 36.62 -21.58 -30.94
N VAL A 141 37.47 -21.41 -29.93
CA VAL A 141 37.63 -20.16 -29.16
C VAL A 141 37.94 -18.95 -30.06
N ILE A 142 38.63 -19.15 -31.19
CA ILE A 142 39.03 -18.07 -32.11
C ILE A 142 37.82 -17.43 -32.80
N ASN A 143 36.77 -18.23 -33.08
CA ASN A 143 35.58 -17.79 -33.78
C ASN A 143 34.35 -17.70 -32.87
N ALA A 144 34.50 -17.98 -31.57
CA ALA A 144 33.40 -17.94 -30.63
C ALA A 144 32.94 -16.50 -30.39
N ALA A 145 31.62 -16.29 -30.31
CA ALA A 145 31.04 -15.03 -29.90
C ALA A 145 31.51 -14.64 -28.48
N PRO A 146 31.52 -13.34 -28.14
CA PRO A 146 31.93 -12.88 -26.81
C PRO A 146 31.05 -13.46 -25.69
N PRO A 147 31.54 -13.52 -24.43
CA PRO A 147 30.77 -14.00 -23.29
C PRO A 147 29.55 -13.12 -23.00
N CYS A 148 28.47 -13.74 -22.54
CA CYS A 148 27.20 -13.06 -22.25
C CYS A 148 27.24 -12.19 -20.98
N TYR A 149 28.21 -12.40 -20.08
CA TYR A 149 28.30 -11.77 -18.76
C TYR A 149 28.01 -10.26 -18.75
N HIS A 150 28.76 -9.47 -19.54
CA HIS A 150 28.63 -8.01 -19.51
C HIS A 150 27.29 -7.52 -20.07
N LEU A 151 26.80 -8.17 -21.13
CA LEU A 151 25.54 -7.78 -21.78
C LEU A 151 24.35 -8.09 -20.89
N LEU A 152 24.30 -9.27 -20.27
CA LEU A 152 23.21 -9.64 -19.38
C LEU A 152 23.25 -8.82 -18.08
N ILE A 153 24.42 -8.57 -17.49
CA ILE A 153 24.50 -7.73 -16.28
C ILE A 153 24.01 -6.32 -16.58
N SER A 154 24.47 -5.71 -17.69
CA SER A 154 24.03 -4.36 -18.05
C SER A 154 22.52 -4.32 -18.31
N PHE A 155 21.97 -5.34 -18.96
CA PHE A 155 20.54 -5.46 -19.22
C PHE A 155 19.73 -5.61 -17.92
N VAL A 156 20.14 -6.55 -17.06
CA VAL A 156 19.47 -6.83 -15.78
C VAL A 156 19.57 -5.63 -14.84
N GLN A 157 20.71 -4.96 -14.73
CA GLN A 157 20.85 -3.78 -13.87
C GLN A 157 19.92 -2.64 -14.31
N HIS A 158 19.83 -2.38 -15.62
CA HIS A 158 18.94 -1.35 -16.15
C HIS A 158 17.47 -1.67 -15.82
N ASP A 159 17.04 -2.90 -16.06
CA ASP A 159 15.65 -3.31 -15.85
C ASP A 159 15.29 -3.43 -14.35
N LEU A 160 16.21 -3.94 -13.52
CA LEU A 160 16.03 -3.99 -12.06
C LEU A 160 15.97 -2.60 -11.43
N GLN A 161 16.74 -1.63 -11.94
CA GLN A 161 16.65 -0.24 -11.47
C GLN A 161 15.27 0.36 -11.74
N LEU A 162 14.72 0.14 -12.95
CA LEU A 162 13.38 0.60 -13.28
C LEU A 162 12.33 -0.08 -12.39
N ALA A 163 12.43 -1.41 -12.20
CA ALA A 163 11.55 -2.15 -11.31
C ALA A 163 11.62 -1.63 -9.87
N TYR A 164 12.82 -1.33 -9.37
CA TYR A 164 13.03 -0.76 -8.04
C TYR A 164 12.35 0.60 -7.86
N ILE A 165 12.51 1.52 -8.82
CA ILE A 165 11.86 2.85 -8.79
C ILE A 165 10.33 2.70 -8.73
N VAL A 166 9.78 1.80 -9.55
CA VAL A 166 8.34 1.51 -9.59
C VAL A 166 7.84 0.92 -8.26
N LEU A 167 8.56 -0.06 -7.69
CA LEU A 167 8.22 -0.67 -6.40
C LEU A 167 8.29 0.34 -5.25
N PHE A 168 9.36 1.14 -5.18
CA PHE A 168 9.53 2.15 -4.14
C PHE A 168 8.43 3.22 -4.21
N THR A 169 8.10 3.67 -5.41
CA THR A 169 7.00 4.63 -5.63
C THR A 169 5.66 4.02 -5.21
N ALA A 170 5.40 2.75 -5.57
CA ALA A 170 4.18 2.05 -5.16
C ALA A 170 4.05 1.97 -3.62
N ILE A 171 5.12 1.54 -2.93
CA ILE A 171 5.17 1.47 -1.46
C ILE A 171 4.90 2.85 -0.84
N SER A 172 5.49 3.91 -1.39
CA SER A 172 5.31 5.29 -0.90
C SER A 172 3.85 5.73 -0.99
N ILE A 173 3.18 5.44 -2.11
CA ILE A 173 1.76 5.76 -2.30
C ILE A 173 0.90 4.91 -1.33
N GLU A 174 1.22 3.64 -1.11
CA GLU A 174 0.50 2.77 -0.18
C GLU A 174 0.59 3.22 1.27
N ILE A 175 1.78 3.64 1.72
CA ILE A 175 1.96 4.22 3.05
C ILE A 175 1.09 5.47 3.20
N LEU A 176 1.10 6.36 2.20
CA LEU A 176 0.26 7.56 2.22
C LEU A 176 -1.23 7.22 2.31
N ALA A 177 -1.67 6.21 1.56
CA ALA A 177 -3.05 5.71 1.59
C ALA A 177 -3.46 5.15 2.96
N LEU A 178 -2.57 4.36 3.57
CA LEU A 178 -2.76 3.83 4.92
C LEU A 178 -2.84 4.94 5.96
N CYS A 179 -1.95 5.93 5.89
CA CYS A 179 -2.02 7.10 6.76
C CYS A 179 -3.39 7.79 6.67
N ASN A 180 -3.88 8.03 5.45
CA ASN A 180 -5.19 8.65 5.24
C ASN A 180 -6.35 7.79 5.77
N ALA A 181 -6.29 6.47 5.55
CA ALA A 181 -7.29 5.53 6.05
C ALA A 181 -7.36 5.54 7.58
N ILE A 182 -6.20 5.55 8.25
CA ILE A 182 -6.09 5.64 9.70
C ILE A 182 -6.64 6.98 10.19
N THR A 183 -6.26 8.10 9.58
CA THR A 183 -6.77 9.43 9.96
C THR A 183 -8.30 9.50 9.89
N LEU A 184 -8.91 8.92 8.87
CA LEU A 184 -10.37 8.85 8.74
C LEU A 184 -11.02 7.93 9.77
N LEU A 185 -10.39 6.81 10.10
CA LEU A 185 -10.86 5.92 11.15
C LEU A 185 -10.85 6.64 12.51
N CYS A 186 -9.77 7.34 12.83
CA CYS A 186 -9.65 8.16 14.04
C CYS A 186 -10.70 9.28 14.06
N ALA A 187 -10.90 10.00 12.95
CA ALA A 187 -11.90 11.07 12.87
C ALA A 187 -13.34 10.57 13.10
N ARG A 188 -13.68 9.38 12.56
CA ARG A 188 -14.98 8.75 12.79
C ARG A 188 -15.16 8.26 14.22
N TYR A 189 -14.11 7.73 14.84
CA TYR A 189 -14.16 7.25 16.22
C TYR A 189 -14.50 8.39 17.20
N VAL A 190 -13.86 9.55 17.04
CA VAL A 190 -14.14 10.75 17.87
C VAL A 190 -15.58 11.25 17.69
N GLY A 191 -16.11 11.25 16.46
CA GLY A 191 -17.49 11.67 16.22
C GLY A 191 -18.52 10.76 16.91
N ASN A 192 -18.29 9.45 16.90
CA ASN A 192 -19.24 8.48 17.47
C ASN A 192 -19.29 8.53 19.01
N SER A 193 -18.17 8.83 19.67
CA SER A 193 -18.13 8.94 21.15
C SER A 193 -19.00 10.07 21.70
N SER A 194 -19.11 11.19 20.97
CA SER A 194 -19.93 12.33 21.41
C SER A 194 -21.43 12.07 21.27
N ASP A 195 -21.84 11.28 20.27
CA ASP A 195 -23.25 10.98 20.02
C ASP A 195 -23.82 9.96 21.01
N GLU A 196 -23.04 8.96 21.44
CA GLU A 196 -23.49 7.98 22.43
C GLU A 196 -23.74 8.61 23.80
N GLU A 197 -22.90 9.57 24.20
CA GLU A 197 -23.06 10.29 25.47
C GLU A 197 -24.35 11.15 25.48
N MET A 198 -24.69 11.74 24.32
CA MET A 198 -25.89 12.53 24.16
C MET A 198 -27.17 11.67 24.08
N VAL A 199 -27.14 10.53 23.39
CA VAL A 199 -28.26 9.57 23.33
C VAL A 199 -28.48 8.89 24.69
N GLY A 200 -27.41 8.56 25.43
CA GLY A 200 -27.49 8.05 26.79
C GLY A 200 -28.12 9.06 27.75
N SER A 201 -27.73 10.34 27.65
CA SER A 201 -28.33 11.41 28.42
C SER A 201 -29.80 11.62 28.09
N ARG A 202 -30.20 11.59 26.81
CA ARG A 202 -31.60 11.75 26.40
C ARG A 202 -32.49 10.62 26.93
N ARG A 203 -32.00 9.37 26.94
CA ARG A 203 -32.74 8.25 27.54
C ARG A 203 -32.89 8.38 29.05
N ARG A 204 -31.92 8.99 29.73
CA ARG A 204 -31.97 9.24 31.19
C ARG A 204 -33.02 10.31 31.58
N TRP A 205 -33.32 11.27 30.71
CA TRP A 205 -34.37 12.28 30.96
C TRP A 205 -35.79 11.74 30.77
N VAL A 206 -35.99 10.76 29.88
CA VAL A 206 -37.32 10.17 29.61
C VAL A 206 -37.77 9.20 30.71
N SER A 207 -36.83 8.68 31.51
CA SER A 207 -37.13 7.70 32.57
C SER A 207 -37.25 8.28 33.98
N LYS A 208 -37.34 9.60 34.16
CA LYS A 208 -37.93 10.15 35.38
C LYS A 208 -39.45 10.15 35.21
N PRO A 209 -40.21 9.17 35.75
CA PRO A 209 -41.64 9.34 35.90
C PRO A 209 -41.87 10.63 36.67
N SER A 210 -42.70 11.51 36.12
CA SER A 210 -43.20 12.68 36.83
C SER A 210 -43.93 12.17 38.06
N GLU A 211 -43.26 12.16 39.20
CA GLU A 211 -43.90 12.02 40.49
C GLU A 211 -44.81 13.24 40.61
N VAL A 212 -46.10 13.02 40.38
CA VAL A 212 -47.15 14.03 40.49
C VAL A 212 -47.18 14.46 41.96
N GLN A 213 -46.46 15.54 42.28
CA GLN A 213 -46.62 16.22 43.55
C GLN A 213 -48.03 16.84 43.58
N PRO A 214 -48.85 16.55 44.61
CA PRO A 214 -50.13 17.22 44.83
C PRO A 214 -49.89 18.73 45.03
N SER A 215 -50.66 19.55 44.31
CA SER A 215 -50.57 21.01 44.42
C SER A 215 -51.18 21.49 45.76
N GLU A 216 -50.33 21.90 46.69
CA GLU A 216 -50.72 22.87 47.72
C GLU A 216 -50.27 24.26 47.27
N TYR A 217 -51.22 25.17 47.14
CA TYR A 217 -50.98 26.58 46.87
C TYR A 217 -50.70 27.32 48.18
N PRO A 218 -49.65 28.15 48.24
CA PRO A 218 -49.66 29.31 49.12
C PRO A 218 -49.56 30.61 48.32
N LEU A 219 -50.43 31.53 48.71
CA LEU A 219 -50.40 32.94 48.39
C LEU A 219 -49.17 33.64 49.01
N ASP A 220 -48.91 34.81 48.41
CA ASP A 220 -48.19 35.97 48.93
C ASP A 220 -46.67 36.10 48.75
N GLY A 221 -46.30 37.24 48.14
CA GLY A 221 -45.39 38.16 48.81
C GLY A 221 -44.01 38.34 48.19
N ILE A 222 -43.88 39.34 47.31
CA ILE A 222 -42.90 40.45 47.38
C ILE A 222 -41.44 40.10 47.80
N GLU A 223 -40.46 40.29 46.90
CA GLU A 223 -39.40 41.34 46.94
C GLU A 223 -38.07 40.96 46.25
N LYS A 224 -37.68 41.84 45.30
CA LYS A 224 -36.33 42.36 44.92
C LYS A 224 -35.01 41.55 45.10
N LYS A 225 -34.20 41.72 44.03
CA LYS A 225 -32.80 42.22 43.95
C LYS A 225 -31.62 41.23 43.75
N GLN A 226 -30.65 41.78 42.99
CA GLN A 226 -29.21 41.43 42.83
C GLN A 226 -28.89 40.17 42.01
N GLN A 227 -28.29 40.24 40.80
CA GLN A 227 -27.05 40.90 40.33
C GLN A 227 -25.78 40.36 41.02
N HIS A 228 -24.83 39.88 40.19
CA HIS A 228 -23.39 39.59 40.38
C HIS A 228 -22.88 38.12 40.38
N GLY A 229 -21.79 37.91 39.62
CA GLY A 229 -20.85 36.76 39.65
C GLY A 229 -20.98 35.86 38.41
N MET A 230 -20.20 35.99 37.32
CA MET A 230 -18.73 35.93 37.17
C MET A 230 -18.12 34.66 37.76
N VAL A 231 -17.95 33.63 36.93
CA VAL A 231 -16.89 32.61 37.09
C VAL A 231 -16.38 32.24 35.69
N ASP A 232 -15.29 32.90 35.33
CA ASP A 232 -14.30 32.40 34.38
C ASP A 232 -13.54 31.20 35.00
N SER A 233 -12.80 30.49 34.14
CA SER A 233 -11.74 29.52 34.44
C SER A 233 -12.15 28.03 34.45
N ALA A 234 -11.98 27.39 33.31
CA ALA A 234 -11.53 26.00 33.22
C ALA A 234 -11.09 25.68 31.77
N PHE A 235 -10.00 26.31 31.30
CA PHE A 235 -9.31 25.84 30.09
C PHE A 235 -7.84 26.26 30.12
N SER A 236 -7.06 25.62 30.99
CA SER A 236 -5.59 25.68 30.94
C SER A 236 -5.03 24.43 31.63
N ASP A 237 -5.00 23.32 30.90
CA ASP A 237 -4.04 22.24 31.14
C ASP A 237 -4.15 21.24 29.98
N TYR A 238 -3.26 21.31 28.99
CA TYR A 238 -2.85 20.20 28.12
C TYR A 238 -1.84 20.70 27.09
N ALA A 239 -0.66 21.14 27.54
CA ALA A 239 0.45 21.44 26.63
C ALA A 239 1.83 21.33 27.29
N GLN A 240 2.12 20.25 28.02
CA GLN A 240 3.52 19.96 28.35
C GLN A 240 3.76 18.49 28.72
N HIS A 241 3.96 17.63 27.73
CA HIS A 241 4.80 16.43 27.86
C HIS A 241 4.93 15.71 26.51
N ARG A 242 5.99 16.02 25.76
CA ARG A 242 6.68 15.10 24.84
C ARG A 242 7.95 15.75 24.28
N GLN A 243 9.00 15.72 25.08
CA GLN A 243 10.39 15.69 24.60
C GLN A 243 11.13 14.66 25.43
N TYR A 244 11.27 13.46 24.87
CA TYR A 244 12.37 12.53 25.06
C TYR A 244 12.52 11.77 23.75
#